data_AF-A0A833WAJ2-F1
#
_entry.id   AF-A0A833WAJ2-F1
#
_cell.length_a   1.000
_cell.length_b   1.000
_cell.length_c   1.000
_cell.angle_alpha   90.00
_cell.angle_beta   90.00
_cell.angle_gamma   90.00
#
_symmetry.space_group_name_H-M   'P 1'
#
loop_
_entity.id
_entity.type
_entity.pdbx_description
1 polymer ?
#
loop_
_entity_poly.entity_id
_entity_poly.type
_entity_poly.pdbx_seq_one_letter_code
_entity_poly.pdbx_strand_id
1 'polypeptide(L)'
;MWGMNYEHSAGEGPAIFITFEELTEKVDAMSPPEENTVPSHLPAPEKLEWHLSEQSLSDIRDAMISFDALVEDLDLCILWFQEYSKDFIKSHKISPDVYIQLALQFTHFRYRRKSANNRCVFVRYRLHGNLVATYESAGIRRFALGRVDCIRAASPEVLAWAKAMCQGDPESQTTNQQNSTQDEGTKRVQFTIYSVTETWLYFVEFVVFCSGAVVAVLLIDEKIVSKRNDHHYDYFYLCTSRTLEISSEKGNDFTVLSQERIKELFDLAVQRQTKEMTDNINGYGIDNHLMGLRYAAQEAGEPIPDIFTDQAYKIVNHFALSTSQVTSKNEAIIGYGPVVPDGYGCAYNMRNNGFIFSVSAFHSDGRTNATRFAQTLEQSLRDMASMLDRSNQR
;
A
#
# COMPACT_ATOMS: atom_id res chain seq x y z
N MET A 1 22.28 -0.23 -15.11
CA MET A 1 20.94 -0.26 -14.48
C MET A 1 20.36 1.13 -14.66
N TRP A 2 19.17 1.23 -15.26
CA TRP A 2 18.51 2.51 -15.52
C TRP A 2 17.47 2.79 -14.44
N GLY A 3 17.25 4.07 -14.12
CA GLY A 3 16.23 4.51 -13.16
C GLY A 3 15.73 5.90 -13.53
N MET A 4 14.54 6.26 -13.02
CA MET A 4 13.91 7.56 -13.25
C MET A 4 12.98 7.89 -12.09
N ASN A 5 13.00 9.15 -11.67
CA ASN A 5 11.94 9.77 -10.87
C ASN A 5 11.17 10.73 -11.79
N TYR A 6 9.85 10.81 -11.66
CA TYR A 6 9.00 11.69 -12.48
C TYR A 6 7.97 12.42 -11.62
N GLU A 7 7.66 13.66 -12.00
CA GLU A 7 6.64 14.47 -11.36
C GLU A 7 5.25 14.00 -11.83
N HIS A 8 4.38 13.65 -10.89
CA HIS A 8 3.15 12.89 -11.16
C HIS A 8 1.96 13.76 -11.61
N SER A 9 2.00 15.08 -11.41
CA SER A 9 1.00 16.02 -11.94
C SER A 9 1.02 16.06 -13.47
N ALA A 10 2.20 15.86 -14.09
CA ALA A 10 2.36 15.86 -15.55
C ALA A 10 1.72 14.65 -16.26
N GLY A 11 1.60 13.49 -15.61
CA GLY A 11 1.06 12.29 -16.26
C GLY A 11 1.00 11.04 -15.39
N GLU A 12 0.39 9.99 -15.95
CA GLU A 12 0.23 8.68 -15.30
C GLU A 12 1.36 7.72 -15.69
N GLY A 13 1.76 6.86 -14.74
CA GLY A 13 2.78 5.83 -14.91
C GLY A 13 2.77 5.12 -16.27
N PRO A 14 1.65 4.54 -16.75
CA PRO A 14 1.63 3.81 -18.02
C PRO A 14 2.07 4.61 -19.26
N ALA A 15 1.94 5.94 -19.28
CA ALA A 15 2.47 6.76 -20.37
C ALA A 15 3.99 6.95 -20.24
N ILE A 16 4.43 7.29 -19.02
CA ILE A 16 5.82 7.55 -18.67
C ILE A 16 6.69 6.29 -18.82
N PHE A 17 6.21 5.13 -18.37
CA PHE A 17 6.94 3.86 -18.46
C PHE A 17 7.14 3.37 -19.89
N ILE A 18 6.16 3.53 -20.79
CA ILE A 18 6.34 3.14 -22.21
C ILE A 18 7.47 3.95 -22.84
N THR A 19 7.49 5.27 -22.64
CA THR A 19 8.57 6.13 -23.15
C THR A 19 9.93 5.80 -22.54
N PHE A 20 9.98 5.47 -21.24
CA PHE A 20 11.21 5.07 -20.58
C PHE A 20 11.73 3.70 -21.06
N GLU A 21 10.86 2.68 -21.17
CA GLU A 21 11.21 1.38 -21.73
C GLU A 21 11.77 1.54 -23.15
N GLU A 22 11.06 2.24 -24.04
CA GLU A 22 11.53 2.50 -25.41
C GLU A 22 12.88 3.25 -25.47
N LEU A 23 13.15 4.16 -24.54
CA LEU A 23 14.43 4.87 -24.47
C LEU A 23 15.55 3.92 -24.05
N THR A 24 15.33 3.14 -22.98
CA THR A 24 16.32 2.15 -22.49
C THR A 24 16.60 1.05 -23.51
N GLU A 25 15.57 0.49 -24.16
CA GLU A 25 15.74 -0.49 -25.25
C GLU A 25 16.55 0.09 -26.43
N LYS A 26 16.36 1.37 -26.78
CA LYS A 26 17.15 2.03 -27.82
C LYS A 26 18.61 2.23 -27.41
N VAL A 27 18.88 2.63 -26.17
CA VAL A 27 20.25 2.85 -25.68
C VAL A 27 21.01 1.53 -25.54
N ASP A 28 20.38 0.50 -24.97
CA ASP A 28 20.98 -0.83 -24.80
C ASP A 28 21.24 -1.53 -26.16
N ALA A 29 20.54 -1.12 -27.22
CA ALA A 29 20.76 -1.58 -28.60
C ALA A 29 21.83 -0.79 -29.39
N MET A 30 22.39 0.31 -28.84
CA MET A 30 23.47 1.04 -29.48
C MET A 30 24.79 0.27 -29.33
N SER A 31 25.57 0.19 -30.41
CA SER A 31 26.96 -0.25 -30.31
C SER A 31 27.73 0.65 -29.33
N PRO A 32 28.60 0.11 -28.47
CA PRO A 32 29.52 0.95 -27.71
C PRO A 32 30.33 1.82 -28.70
N PRO A 33 30.55 3.11 -28.39
CA PRO A 33 31.22 4.03 -29.31
C PRO A 33 32.63 3.50 -29.63
N GLU A 34 32.96 3.44 -30.93
CA GLU A 34 34.20 2.81 -31.41
C GLU A 34 35.47 3.53 -30.89
N GLU A 35 35.36 4.81 -30.52
CA GLU A 35 36.34 5.57 -29.75
C GLU A 35 35.63 6.58 -28.82
N ASN A 36 36.30 7.00 -27.73
CA ASN A 36 35.87 8.13 -26.87
C ASN A 36 36.10 9.51 -27.54
N THR A 37 35.89 9.61 -28.85
CA THR A 37 36.07 10.84 -29.62
C THR A 37 34.83 11.72 -29.50
N VAL A 38 34.75 12.51 -28.42
CA VAL A 38 33.84 13.66 -28.34
C VAL A 38 34.06 14.52 -29.59
N PRO A 39 33.07 14.73 -30.47
CA PRO A 39 33.29 15.46 -31.70
C PRO A 39 33.74 16.89 -31.41
N SER A 40 34.95 17.24 -31.85
CA SER A 40 35.65 18.50 -31.49
C SER A 40 34.97 19.79 -31.97
N HIS A 41 33.88 19.68 -32.73
CA HIS A 41 33.05 20.78 -33.21
C HIS A 41 31.85 21.08 -32.29
N LEU A 42 31.56 20.22 -31.31
CA LEU A 42 30.49 20.48 -30.35
C LEU A 42 30.96 21.50 -29.28
N PRO A 43 30.10 22.43 -28.86
CA PRO A 43 30.41 23.30 -27.73
C PRO A 43 30.56 22.47 -26.45
N ALA A 44 31.40 22.93 -25.53
CA ALA A 44 31.45 22.37 -24.19
C ALA A 44 30.08 22.56 -23.50
N PRO A 45 29.61 21.59 -22.70
CA PRO A 45 28.38 21.75 -21.92
C PRO A 45 28.41 23.01 -21.06
N GLU A 46 27.34 23.81 -21.13
CA GLU A 46 27.22 25.05 -20.37
C GLU A 46 26.92 24.75 -18.89
N LYS A 47 27.79 25.23 -18.00
CA LYS A 47 27.59 25.14 -16.56
C LYS A 47 26.57 26.20 -16.14
N LEU A 48 25.41 25.77 -15.65
CA LEU A 48 24.44 26.66 -15.01
C LEU A 48 24.99 27.17 -13.67
N GLU A 49 25.18 28.48 -13.54
CA GLU A 49 25.69 29.12 -12.32
C GLU A 49 24.57 29.78 -11.52
N TRP A 50 24.65 29.66 -10.18
CA TRP A 50 23.64 30.15 -9.24
C TRP A 50 24.30 31.07 -8.21
N HIS A 51 23.81 32.30 -8.09
CA HIS A 51 24.23 33.23 -7.05
C HIS A 51 23.37 33.04 -5.80
N LEU A 52 23.91 32.32 -4.81
CA LEU A 52 23.19 32.00 -3.57
C LEU A 52 23.24 33.18 -2.59
N SER A 53 22.08 33.60 -2.11
CA SER A 53 21.95 34.55 -1.00
C SER A 53 22.06 33.84 0.35
N GLU A 54 22.24 34.60 1.45
CA GLU A 54 22.18 34.04 2.80
C GLU A 54 20.83 33.33 3.09
N GLN A 55 19.73 33.87 2.54
CA GLN A 55 18.41 33.24 2.62
C GLN A 55 18.41 31.90 1.86
N SER A 56 18.88 31.88 0.61
CA SER A 56 18.97 30.66 -0.19
C SER A 56 19.84 29.58 0.48
N LEU A 57 20.92 29.99 1.15
CA LEU A 57 21.76 29.10 1.95
C LEU A 57 21.07 28.62 3.25
N SER A 58 20.06 29.32 3.75
CA SER A 58 19.17 28.83 4.81
C SER A 58 18.15 27.85 4.26
N ASP A 59 17.45 28.22 3.18
CA ASP A 59 16.44 27.38 2.54
C ASP A 59 17.01 26.01 2.13
N ILE A 60 18.25 25.97 1.62
CA ILE A 60 18.98 24.73 1.32
C ILE A 60 19.23 23.90 2.58
N ARG A 61 19.64 24.51 3.70
CA ARG A 61 19.89 23.78 4.97
C ARG A 61 18.59 23.22 5.55
N ASP A 62 17.52 24.00 5.52
CA ASP A 62 16.21 23.58 6.01
C ASP A 62 15.62 22.47 5.10
N ALA A 63 15.83 22.56 3.79
CA ALA A 63 15.46 21.51 2.83
C ALA A 63 16.27 20.21 3.03
N MET A 64 17.57 20.29 3.34
CA MET A 64 18.39 19.12 3.66
C MET A 64 17.86 18.42 4.92
N ILE A 65 17.62 19.15 6.01
CA ILE A 65 17.07 18.59 7.26
C ILE A 65 15.70 17.92 7.00
N SER A 66 14.85 18.55 6.20
CA SER A 66 13.54 18.00 5.82
C SER A 66 13.67 16.73 4.95
N PHE A 67 14.63 16.71 4.03
CA PHE A 67 14.88 15.56 3.16
C PHE A 67 15.45 14.36 3.94
N ASP A 68 16.44 14.59 4.80
CA ASP A 68 17.02 13.55 5.65
C ASP A 68 15.94 12.91 6.54
N ALA A 69 15.06 13.71 7.14
CA ALA A 69 13.92 13.22 7.93
C ALA A 69 12.92 12.38 7.09
N LEU A 70 12.67 12.74 5.82
CA LEU A 70 11.82 11.96 4.92
C LEU A 70 12.47 10.63 4.51
N VAL A 71 13.79 10.60 4.34
CA VAL A 71 14.56 9.38 4.04
C VAL A 71 14.60 8.45 5.25
N GLU A 72 14.80 8.99 6.46
CA GLU A 72 14.83 8.22 7.70
C GLU A 72 13.46 7.63 8.10
N ASP A 73 12.35 8.25 7.71
CA ASP A 73 11.00 7.76 8.06
C ASP A 73 10.42 6.74 7.06
N LEU A 74 10.97 6.61 5.86
CA LEU A 74 10.43 5.72 4.82
C LEU A 74 10.81 4.24 5.02
N ASP A 75 9.84 3.42 5.41
CA ASP A 75 9.96 1.95 5.45
C ASP A 75 9.64 1.38 4.06
N LEU A 76 10.60 0.79 3.35
CA LEU A 76 10.41 0.23 2.00
C LEU A 76 10.86 -1.23 1.93
N CYS A 77 9.98 -2.10 1.41
CA CYS A 77 10.28 -3.52 1.17
C CYS A 77 9.86 -3.94 -0.25
N ILE A 78 10.81 -4.51 -1.00
CA ILE A 78 10.57 -5.05 -2.35
C ILE A 78 10.41 -6.57 -2.27
N LEU A 79 9.19 -7.07 -2.54
CA LEU A 79 8.88 -8.49 -2.60
C LEU A 79 8.93 -9.00 -4.04
N TRP A 80 9.82 -9.95 -4.29
CA TRP A 80 9.90 -10.69 -5.56
C TRP A 80 9.19 -12.03 -5.40
N PHE A 81 7.93 -12.11 -5.88
CA PHE A 81 7.15 -13.33 -5.82
C PHE A 81 7.31 -14.13 -7.13
N GLN A 82 7.90 -15.31 -7.07
CA GLN A 82 8.26 -16.11 -8.26
C GLN A 82 7.63 -17.53 -8.30
N GLU A 83 6.75 -17.87 -7.36
CA GLU A 83 6.21 -19.24 -7.25
C GLU A 83 5.16 -19.56 -8.32
N TYR A 84 4.40 -18.56 -8.75
CA TYR A 84 3.48 -18.64 -9.89
C TYR A 84 3.34 -17.27 -10.56
N SER A 85 2.76 -17.25 -11.76
CA SER A 85 2.58 -16.03 -12.55
C SER A 85 1.12 -15.71 -12.83
N LYS A 86 0.88 -14.60 -13.54
CA LYS A 86 -0.43 -14.23 -14.08
C LYS A 86 -1.12 -15.33 -14.89
N ASP A 87 -0.38 -16.29 -15.46
CA ASP A 87 -0.98 -17.35 -16.28
C ASP A 87 -1.59 -18.47 -15.44
N PHE A 88 -1.07 -18.73 -14.23
CA PHE A 88 -1.76 -19.54 -13.20
C PHE A 88 -3.12 -18.91 -12.87
N ILE A 89 -3.15 -17.62 -12.55
CA ILE A 89 -4.39 -16.92 -12.19
C ILE A 89 -5.42 -16.97 -13.34
N LYS A 90 -4.97 -16.75 -14.59
CA LYS A 90 -5.83 -16.88 -15.79
C LYS A 90 -6.36 -18.30 -16.01
N SER A 91 -5.61 -19.34 -15.63
CA SER A 91 -6.08 -20.73 -15.74
C SER A 91 -7.34 -21.00 -14.90
N HIS A 92 -7.49 -20.28 -13.78
CA HIS A 92 -8.70 -20.27 -12.95
C HIS A 92 -9.77 -19.26 -13.43
N LYS A 93 -9.58 -18.64 -14.60
CA LYS A 93 -10.48 -17.66 -15.24
C LYS A 93 -10.65 -16.35 -14.45
N ILE A 94 -9.66 -15.95 -13.67
CA ILE A 94 -9.66 -14.73 -12.85
C ILE A 94 -8.75 -13.68 -13.51
N SER A 95 -9.09 -12.38 -13.39
CA SER A 95 -8.18 -11.30 -13.78
C SER A 95 -6.98 -11.25 -12.80
N PRO A 96 -5.73 -11.29 -13.28
CA PRO A 96 -4.53 -11.20 -12.43
C PRO A 96 -4.53 -10.00 -11.48
N ASP A 97 -5.04 -8.87 -11.95
CA ASP A 97 -5.12 -7.62 -11.18
C ASP A 97 -6.15 -7.71 -10.04
N VAL A 98 -7.38 -8.15 -10.37
CA VAL A 98 -8.43 -8.47 -9.38
C VAL A 98 -7.92 -9.44 -8.31
N TYR A 99 -7.19 -10.48 -8.71
CA TYR A 99 -6.62 -11.46 -7.78
C TYR A 99 -5.60 -10.82 -6.82
N ILE A 100 -4.72 -9.95 -7.33
CA ILE A 100 -3.74 -9.21 -6.52
C ILE A 100 -4.44 -8.26 -5.54
N GLN A 101 -5.48 -7.54 -5.98
CA GLN A 101 -6.26 -6.67 -5.08
C GLN A 101 -6.90 -7.47 -3.94
N LEU A 102 -7.51 -8.61 -4.24
CA LEU A 102 -8.03 -9.52 -3.21
C LEU A 102 -6.91 -10.01 -2.26
N ALA A 103 -5.71 -10.29 -2.78
CA ALA A 103 -4.56 -10.68 -1.95
C ALA A 103 -4.10 -9.54 -1.03
N LEU A 104 -4.09 -8.30 -1.49
CA LEU A 104 -3.76 -7.12 -0.68
C LEU A 104 -4.80 -6.87 0.42
N GLN A 105 -6.10 -6.96 0.10
CA GLN A 105 -7.17 -6.88 1.09
C GLN A 105 -7.09 -8.00 2.15
N PHE A 106 -6.84 -9.23 1.70
CA PHE A 106 -6.68 -10.38 2.59
C PHE A 106 -5.45 -10.22 3.49
N THR A 107 -4.33 -9.75 2.95
CA THR A 107 -3.10 -9.44 3.69
C THR A 107 -3.34 -8.43 4.80
N HIS A 108 -3.99 -7.32 4.45
CA HIS A 108 -4.32 -6.26 5.40
C HIS A 108 -5.26 -6.77 6.52
N PHE A 109 -6.25 -7.59 6.17
CA PHE A 109 -7.14 -8.23 7.15
C PHE A 109 -6.41 -9.23 8.08
N ARG A 110 -5.48 -10.03 7.53
CA ARG A 110 -4.76 -11.12 8.21
C ARG A 110 -3.72 -10.70 9.24
N TYR A 111 -3.26 -9.45 9.20
CA TYR A 111 -2.08 -8.93 9.90
C TYR A 111 -2.22 -8.87 11.45
N ARG A 112 -2.89 -9.86 12.08
CA ARG A 112 -3.38 -9.83 13.46
C ARG A 112 -2.93 -10.98 14.38
N ARG A 113 -2.71 -12.21 13.90
CA ARG A 113 -2.81 -13.40 14.77
C ARG A 113 -1.53 -14.23 14.96
N LYS A 114 -0.90 -14.10 16.14
CA LYS A 114 -0.27 -15.19 16.90
C LYS A 114 -0.13 -14.83 18.39
N SER A 115 -0.21 -15.82 19.27
CA SER A 115 -0.50 -15.63 20.70
C SER A 115 0.54 -16.20 21.67
N ALA A 116 0.62 -15.55 22.84
CA ALA A 116 1.22 -15.91 24.14
C ALA A 116 2.59 -16.62 24.28
N ASN A 117 2.93 -17.66 23.52
CA ASN A 117 3.93 -18.67 23.96
C ASN A 117 5.36 -18.49 23.41
N ASN A 118 5.88 -17.27 23.52
CA ASN A 118 7.29 -16.91 23.70
C ASN A 118 8.38 -17.60 22.83
N ARG A 119 8.09 -17.88 21.55
CA ARG A 119 9.11 -18.17 20.51
C ARG A 119 8.76 -17.41 19.22
N CYS A 120 9.77 -16.77 18.63
CA CYS A 120 9.67 -15.72 17.58
C CYS A 120 8.74 -14.55 17.93
N VAL A 121 9.36 -13.46 18.40
CA VAL A 121 8.68 -12.24 18.88
C VAL A 121 8.28 -11.35 17.70
N PHE A 122 7.12 -11.63 17.08
CA PHE A 122 6.47 -10.66 16.20
C PHE A 122 5.82 -9.56 17.04
N VAL A 123 6.29 -8.32 16.86
CA VAL A 123 5.93 -7.17 17.69
C VAL A 123 4.43 -6.82 17.53
N ARG A 124 3.79 -6.52 18.66
CA ARG A 124 2.35 -6.24 18.75
C ARG A 124 2.08 -4.74 18.68
N TYR A 125 1.61 -4.27 17.53
CA TYR A 125 0.86 -3.03 17.42
C TYR A 125 -0.42 -3.31 16.63
N ARG A 126 -1.54 -2.72 17.07
CA ARG A 126 -2.84 -2.87 16.38
C ARG A 126 -2.95 -1.76 15.35
N LEU A 127 -3.45 -2.11 14.16
CA LEU A 127 -4.14 -1.15 13.30
C LEU A 127 -5.61 -1.56 13.18
N HIS A 128 -5.99 -2.51 12.31
CA HIS A 128 -7.39 -2.58 11.88
C HIS A 128 -8.18 -3.87 12.15
N GLY A 129 -7.72 -5.07 11.73
CA GLY A 129 -8.55 -6.30 11.86
C GLY A 129 -9.91 -6.22 11.13
N ASN A 130 -9.99 -5.27 10.20
CA ASN A 130 -11.07 -4.84 9.33
C ASN A 130 -10.41 -4.51 7.98
N LEU A 131 -11.20 -4.40 6.90
CA LEU A 131 -10.70 -3.72 5.70
C LEU A 131 -10.62 -2.20 5.97
N VAL A 132 -9.78 -1.51 5.21
CA VAL A 132 -9.63 -0.04 5.23
C VAL A 132 -10.06 0.53 3.89
N ALA A 133 -10.36 1.83 3.84
CA ALA A 133 -10.50 2.52 2.58
C ALA A 133 -9.23 2.29 1.76
N THR A 134 -9.40 1.69 0.58
CA THR A 134 -8.32 1.32 -0.32
C THR A 134 -8.48 2.07 -1.62
N TYR A 135 -7.40 2.70 -2.07
CA TYR A 135 -7.29 3.35 -3.36
C TYR A 135 -6.61 2.39 -4.35
N GLU A 136 -7.20 2.25 -5.53
CA GLU A 136 -6.58 1.67 -6.71
C GLU A 136 -6.84 2.58 -7.92
N SER A 137 -5.78 2.88 -8.68
CA SER A 137 -5.86 3.75 -9.85
C SER A 137 -6.54 3.09 -11.07
N ALA A 138 -7.77 3.49 -11.40
CA ALA A 138 -8.40 3.17 -12.69
C ALA A 138 -8.08 4.21 -13.77
N GLY A 139 -7.32 3.85 -14.79
CA GLY A 139 -7.06 4.73 -15.93
C GLY A 139 -8.31 4.99 -16.79
N ILE A 140 -8.84 6.22 -16.75
CA ILE A 140 -10.02 6.66 -17.52
C ILE A 140 -9.67 7.32 -18.86
N ARG A 141 -8.50 6.98 -19.43
CA ARG A 141 -7.96 7.48 -20.72
C ARG A 141 -8.82 7.17 -21.95
N ARG A 142 -9.97 6.50 -21.79
CA ARG A 142 -11.02 6.34 -22.81
C ARG A 142 -11.79 7.64 -23.06
N PHE A 143 -11.79 8.55 -22.10
CA PHE A 143 -12.41 9.87 -22.19
C PHE A 143 -11.35 10.93 -22.55
N ALA A 144 -11.79 12.01 -23.21
CA ALA A 144 -10.90 13.12 -23.55
C ALA A 144 -10.29 13.72 -22.27
N LEU A 145 -8.96 13.91 -22.28
CA LEU A 145 -8.18 14.38 -21.11
C LEU A 145 -8.28 13.47 -19.86
N GLY A 146 -8.83 12.25 -19.99
CA GLY A 146 -9.04 11.35 -18.87
C GLY A 146 -7.74 10.92 -18.20
N ARG A 147 -7.64 11.18 -16.88
CA ARG A 147 -6.55 10.74 -16.00
C ARG A 147 -6.92 9.41 -15.34
N VAL A 148 -7.29 9.45 -14.06
CA VAL A 148 -7.64 8.29 -13.24
C VAL A 148 -8.93 8.51 -12.45
N ASP A 149 -9.59 7.42 -12.06
CA ASP A 149 -10.62 7.35 -11.02
C ASP A 149 -10.21 6.30 -9.96
N CYS A 150 -10.96 6.17 -8.87
CA CYS A 150 -10.61 5.29 -7.75
C CYS A 150 -11.42 3.99 -7.73
N ILE A 151 -10.78 2.84 -8.02
CA ILE A 151 -11.34 1.53 -7.69
C ILE A 151 -11.23 1.32 -6.18
N ARG A 152 -12.37 1.03 -5.53
CA ARG A 152 -12.45 0.83 -4.08
C ARG A 152 -12.46 -0.66 -3.74
N ALA A 153 -11.26 -1.24 -3.62
CA ALA A 153 -11.09 -2.69 -3.45
C ALA A 153 -11.67 -3.29 -2.14
N ALA A 154 -11.98 -2.46 -1.14
CA ALA A 154 -12.52 -2.88 0.14
C ALA A 154 -14.06 -3.03 0.11
N SER A 155 -14.56 -4.21 -0.26
CA SER A 155 -15.99 -4.51 -0.34
C SER A 155 -16.52 -5.45 0.77
N PRO A 156 -17.85 -5.48 1.01
CA PRO A 156 -18.47 -6.46 1.92
C PRO A 156 -18.19 -7.91 1.54
N GLU A 157 -18.14 -8.22 0.24
CA GLU A 157 -17.85 -9.54 -0.31
C GLU A 157 -16.41 -9.96 0.01
N VAL A 158 -15.46 -9.05 -0.17
CA VAL A 158 -14.05 -9.26 0.20
C VAL A 158 -13.92 -9.50 1.71
N LEU A 159 -14.61 -8.70 2.53
CA LEU A 159 -14.58 -8.84 3.99
C LEU A 159 -15.17 -10.20 4.45
N ALA A 160 -16.24 -10.67 3.80
CA ALA A 160 -16.85 -11.95 4.10
C ALA A 160 -15.90 -13.12 3.76
N TRP A 161 -15.26 -13.08 2.59
CA TRP A 161 -14.26 -14.06 2.18
C TRP A 161 -13.00 -14.04 3.08
N ALA A 162 -12.44 -12.85 3.36
CA ALA A 162 -11.25 -12.71 4.21
C ALA A 162 -11.50 -13.23 5.64
N LYS A 163 -12.69 -13.01 6.21
CA LYS A 163 -13.13 -13.62 7.47
C LYS A 163 -13.16 -15.15 7.39
N ALA A 164 -13.74 -15.70 6.32
CA ALA A 164 -13.86 -17.14 6.12
C ALA A 164 -12.48 -17.85 6.00
N MET A 165 -11.53 -17.24 5.28
CA MET A 165 -10.15 -17.71 5.19
C MET A 165 -9.42 -17.74 6.56
N CYS A 166 -9.87 -16.94 7.54
CA CYS A 166 -9.26 -16.84 8.88
C CYS A 166 -10.09 -17.52 9.99
N GLN A 167 -11.01 -18.43 9.67
CA GLN A 167 -11.91 -19.04 10.65
C GLN A 167 -11.25 -20.03 11.63
N GLY A 168 -10.18 -20.70 11.19
CA GLY A 168 -9.50 -21.78 11.92
C GLY A 168 -8.41 -21.33 12.88
N ASP A 169 -8.18 -20.03 13.05
CA ASP A 169 -7.16 -19.53 13.97
C ASP A 169 -7.59 -19.71 15.44
N PRO A 170 -6.70 -20.11 16.37
CA PRO A 170 -7.04 -20.52 17.75
C PRO A 170 -7.60 -19.42 18.68
N GLU A 171 -7.88 -18.22 18.18
CA GLU A 171 -8.55 -17.14 18.91
C GLU A 171 -10.00 -16.87 18.43
N SER A 172 -10.54 -17.67 17.49
CA SER A 172 -11.99 -17.61 17.17
C SER A 172 -12.89 -18.15 18.29
N GLN A 173 -12.31 -18.84 19.29
CA GLN A 173 -13.03 -19.45 20.42
C GLN A 173 -13.00 -18.63 21.72
N THR A 174 -12.07 -17.67 21.88
CA THR A 174 -11.73 -17.12 23.20
C THR A 174 -12.59 -15.91 23.64
N THR A 175 -13.35 -15.30 22.73
CA THR A 175 -14.18 -14.10 23.03
C THR A 175 -15.31 -14.37 24.04
N ASN A 176 -15.67 -15.64 24.29
CA ASN A 176 -16.83 -16.03 25.08
C ASN A 176 -16.52 -16.57 26.50
N GLN A 177 -15.28 -16.46 27.00
CA GLN A 177 -14.93 -16.91 28.37
C GLN A 177 -14.51 -15.80 29.35
N GLN A 178 -14.42 -14.54 28.93
CA GLN A 178 -14.09 -13.41 29.83
C GLN A 178 -15.31 -12.58 30.24
N ASN A 179 -16.34 -13.24 30.77
CA ASN A 179 -17.47 -12.58 31.43
C ASN A 179 -17.92 -13.31 32.71
N SER A 180 -16.96 -13.92 33.44
CA SER A 180 -17.22 -14.50 34.77
C SER A 180 -15.94 -14.76 35.60
N THR A 181 -15.31 -13.72 36.14
CA THR A 181 -14.60 -13.76 37.45
C THR A 181 -14.20 -12.36 37.88
N GLN A 182 -14.27 -12.10 39.20
CA GLN A 182 -13.80 -10.85 39.82
C GLN A 182 -12.34 -10.95 40.28
N ASP A 183 -11.71 -9.79 40.31
CA ASP A 183 -10.78 -9.27 41.34
C ASP A 183 -9.25 -9.47 41.33
N GLU A 184 -8.63 -8.42 41.90
CA GLU A 184 -7.31 -8.24 42.52
C GLU A 184 -6.00 -8.75 41.88
N GLY A 185 -4.98 -7.87 41.85
CA GLY A 185 -3.57 -8.30 41.65
C GLY A 185 -2.58 -7.25 41.13
N THR A 186 -2.11 -6.35 41.99
CA THR A 186 -1.05 -5.37 41.68
C THR A 186 0.25 -6.02 41.16
N LYS A 187 0.80 -5.57 40.03
CA LYS A 187 2.21 -5.84 39.63
C LYS A 187 2.92 -4.59 39.10
N ARG A 188 3.95 -4.16 39.84
CA ARG A 188 4.94 -3.16 39.41
C ARG A 188 5.98 -3.80 38.48
N VAL A 189 6.50 -3.04 37.52
CA VAL A 189 7.80 -3.30 36.87
C VAL A 189 8.55 -1.97 36.77
N GLN A 190 9.87 -2.04 36.85
CA GLN A 190 10.82 -0.93 37.03
C GLN A 190 11.62 -0.71 35.74
N PHE A 191 11.92 0.55 35.41
CA PHE A 191 12.74 0.94 34.25
C PHE A 191 13.96 1.76 34.70
N THR A 192 15.04 1.72 33.92
CA THR A 192 16.25 2.55 34.13
C THR A 192 16.79 3.01 32.77
N ILE A 193 17.23 4.26 32.70
CA ILE A 193 17.63 5.00 31.48
C ILE A 193 19.10 5.44 31.63
N TYR A 194 19.92 5.40 30.55
CA TYR A 194 21.16 6.18 30.37
C TYR A 194 21.41 6.47 28.86
N SER A 195 22.40 7.33 28.52
CA SER A 195 22.35 8.25 27.35
C SER A 195 23.70 8.55 26.64
N VAL A 196 23.67 8.94 25.33
CA VAL A 196 24.68 9.78 24.56
C VAL A 196 26.03 9.06 24.21
N THR A 197 26.84 9.31 23.14
CA THR A 197 27.18 10.45 22.20
C THR A 197 27.73 9.97 20.81
N GLU A 198 27.62 10.80 19.74
CA GLU A 198 28.57 11.08 18.59
C GLU A 198 29.23 9.94 17.71
N THR A 199 29.77 10.09 16.47
CA THR A 199 30.13 11.21 15.54
C THR A 199 30.17 10.79 14.02
N TRP A 200 30.39 11.76 13.11
CA TRP A 200 30.25 11.85 11.61
C TRP A 200 31.12 11.03 10.63
N LEU A 201 30.64 10.87 9.37
CA LEU A 201 31.37 11.18 8.11
C LEU A 201 30.45 11.27 6.85
N TYR A 202 30.87 12.05 5.82
CA TYR A 202 30.06 12.56 4.70
C TYR A 202 30.08 11.72 3.40
N PHE A 203 29.04 11.84 2.56
CA PHE A 203 29.13 11.98 1.09
C PHE A 203 27.96 12.81 0.54
N VAL A 204 28.11 13.45 -0.63
CA VAL A 204 27.18 14.46 -1.18
C VAL A 204 26.80 14.12 -2.62
N GLU A 205 25.51 14.21 -2.96
CA GLU A 205 25.05 14.48 -4.33
C GLU A 205 23.73 15.29 -4.30
N PHE A 206 23.56 16.24 -5.24
CA PHE A 206 22.46 17.20 -5.24
C PHE A 206 21.31 16.75 -6.14
N VAL A 207 20.07 16.83 -5.65
CA VAL A 207 18.85 16.85 -6.49
C VAL A 207 17.91 17.93 -5.98
N VAL A 208 17.47 18.82 -6.87
CA VAL A 208 16.45 19.85 -6.57
C VAL A 208 15.06 19.26 -6.82
N PHE A 209 14.14 19.40 -5.85
CA PHE A 209 12.73 19.14 -6.07
C PHE A 209 11.84 20.25 -5.53
N CYS A 210 10.81 20.56 -6.31
CA CYS A 210 9.66 21.36 -5.88
C CYS A 210 8.45 20.42 -5.78
N SER A 211 7.52 20.72 -4.87
CA SER A 211 6.22 20.03 -4.70
C SER A 211 6.25 18.49 -4.54
N GLY A 212 6.44 18.04 -3.29
CA GLY A 212 5.37 17.29 -2.62
C GLY A 212 5.13 15.81 -2.95
N ALA A 213 6.04 15.11 -3.61
CA ALA A 213 6.02 13.63 -3.67
C ALA A 213 7.45 13.05 -3.73
N VAL A 214 7.76 12.10 -2.85
CA VAL A 214 9.05 11.39 -2.86
C VAL A 214 8.85 9.97 -3.39
N VAL A 215 9.56 9.65 -4.46
CA VAL A 215 9.77 8.29 -4.99
C VAL A 215 11.26 8.00 -4.87
N ALA A 216 11.61 7.01 -4.05
CA ALA A 216 12.99 6.61 -3.81
C ALA A 216 13.22 5.14 -4.19
N VAL A 217 14.41 4.84 -4.70
CA VAL A 217 14.91 3.49 -4.96
C VAL A 217 16.26 3.37 -4.27
N LEU A 218 16.40 2.45 -3.31
CA LEU A 218 17.67 2.16 -2.64
C LEU A 218 17.94 0.65 -2.59
N LEU A 219 19.21 0.29 -2.75
CA LEU A 219 19.77 -1.04 -2.46
C LEU A 219 20.49 -0.97 -1.11
N ILE A 220 20.20 -1.89 -0.20
CA ILE A 220 20.85 -1.97 1.13
C ILE A 220 21.21 -3.43 1.44
N ASP A 221 22.41 -3.64 1.96
CA ASP A 221 22.92 -4.92 2.49
C ASP A 221 22.86 -4.92 4.04
N GLU A 222 22.83 -6.10 4.68
CA GLU A 222 22.32 -6.28 6.06
C GLU A 222 23.07 -5.55 7.21
N LYS A 223 22.35 -4.91 8.16
CA LYS A 223 21.95 -5.47 9.50
C LYS A 223 21.43 -4.40 10.50
N ILE A 224 20.46 -4.77 11.35
CA ILE A 224 19.71 -3.86 12.25
C ILE A 224 19.87 -4.25 13.74
N VAL A 225 19.92 -3.26 14.65
CA VAL A 225 19.60 -3.39 16.10
C VAL A 225 18.76 -2.17 16.55
N SER A 226 17.89 -2.31 17.57
CA SER A 226 16.60 -1.59 17.66
C SER A 226 16.28 -0.79 18.95
N LYS A 227 15.21 0.05 18.84
CA LYS A 227 14.30 0.65 19.86
C LYS A 227 14.76 1.96 20.55
N ARG A 228 13.94 3.02 20.72
CA ARG A 228 12.46 3.29 20.85
C ARG A 228 11.95 3.36 22.31
N ASN A 229 11.28 4.49 22.61
CA ASN A 229 10.13 4.73 23.52
C ASN A 229 9.85 6.26 23.49
N ASP A 230 8.70 6.83 23.85
CA ASP A 230 7.27 6.47 23.83
C ASP A 230 6.52 7.70 24.42
N HIS A 231 5.25 7.98 24.06
CA HIS A 231 4.23 8.49 25.00
C HIS A 231 2.80 8.50 24.39
N HIS A 232 1.81 8.26 25.24
CA HIS A 232 0.41 7.95 24.93
C HIS A 232 -0.56 9.09 25.26
N TYR A 233 -1.73 9.12 24.60
CA TYR A 233 -3.03 9.41 25.24
C TYR A 233 -4.17 8.60 24.59
N ASP A 234 -5.17 8.17 25.38
CA ASP A 234 -6.35 7.38 24.97
C ASP A 234 -7.64 8.19 25.08
N TYR A 235 -8.62 7.94 24.21
CA TYR A 235 -10.04 8.30 24.42
C TYR A 235 -11.01 7.25 23.83
N PHE A 236 -12.05 6.91 24.60
CA PHE A 236 -13.16 6.03 24.21
C PHE A 236 -14.42 6.85 23.88
N TYR A 237 -15.17 6.48 22.84
CA TYR A 237 -16.60 6.82 22.74
C TYR A 237 -17.42 5.71 22.05
N LEU A 238 -18.63 5.45 22.59
CA LEU A 238 -19.67 4.62 21.98
C LEU A 238 -20.51 5.46 21.01
N CYS A 239 -21.05 4.85 19.95
CA CYS A 239 -22.33 5.26 19.38
C CYS A 239 -23.09 4.07 18.77
N THR A 240 -24.41 4.22 18.63
CA THR A 240 -25.40 3.14 18.65
C THR A 240 -25.91 2.68 17.26
N SER A 241 -26.41 1.45 17.23
CA SER A 241 -26.92 0.74 16.05
C SER A 241 -28.26 1.25 15.50
N ARG A 242 -28.47 1.04 14.19
CA ARG A 242 -29.78 0.68 13.63
C ARG A 242 -29.67 -0.65 12.88
N THR A 243 -30.62 -1.53 13.14
CA THR A 243 -30.57 -2.95 12.76
C THR A 243 -31.28 -3.17 11.42
N LEU A 244 -30.62 -3.89 10.50
CA LEU A 244 -31.29 -4.61 9.43
C LEU A 244 -31.69 -5.99 9.96
N GLU A 245 -32.97 -6.30 9.95
CA GLU A 245 -33.47 -7.62 10.37
C GLU A 245 -33.06 -8.70 9.37
N ILE A 246 -31.95 -9.37 9.65
CA ILE A 246 -31.67 -10.70 9.11
C ILE A 246 -32.32 -11.69 10.07
N SER A 247 -33.26 -12.50 9.56
CA SER A 247 -33.98 -13.51 10.33
C SER A 247 -33.00 -14.47 11.03
N SER A 248 -32.92 -14.37 12.35
CA SER A 248 -31.99 -15.18 13.13
C SER A 248 -32.53 -16.60 13.32
N GLU A 249 -31.99 -17.58 12.60
CA GLU A 249 -32.01 -18.96 13.09
C GLU A 249 -31.17 -19.04 14.37
N LYS A 250 -31.79 -19.49 15.46
CA LYS A 250 -31.10 -19.72 16.74
C LYS A 250 -30.28 -21.02 16.66
N GLY A 251 -29.16 -20.96 15.95
CA GLY A 251 -28.15 -22.02 15.90
C GLY A 251 -26.86 -21.56 16.58
N ASN A 252 -26.57 -22.07 17.78
CA ASN A 252 -25.39 -21.69 18.54
C ASN A 252 -24.20 -22.60 18.18
N ASP A 253 -23.80 -22.58 16.91
CA ASP A 253 -22.77 -23.48 16.37
C ASP A 253 -21.81 -22.71 15.44
N PHE A 254 -20.53 -22.65 15.82
CA PHE A 254 -19.46 -22.08 15.00
C PHE A 254 -19.08 -23.10 13.92
N THR A 255 -19.95 -23.24 12.91
CA THR A 255 -19.70 -24.11 11.76
C THR A 255 -18.49 -23.59 10.98
N VAL A 256 -17.38 -24.31 11.08
CA VAL A 256 -16.20 -24.13 10.23
C VAL A 256 -16.65 -24.29 8.78
N LEU A 257 -16.61 -23.21 7.99
CA LEU A 257 -17.06 -23.21 6.61
C LEU A 257 -16.23 -24.22 5.80
N SER A 258 -16.90 -24.98 4.94
CA SER A 258 -16.21 -25.92 4.06
C SER A 258 -15.31 -25.17 3.07
N GLN A 259 -14.31 -25.85 2.50
CA GLN A 259 -13.38 -25.22 1.54
C GLN A 259 -14.12 -24.72 0.29
N GLU A 260 -15.19 -25.42 -0.11
CA GLU A 260 -16.12 -25.05 -1.16
C GLU A 260 -16.82 -23.73 -0.82
N ARG A 261 -17.33 -23.57 0.42
CA ARG A 261 -17.98 -22.32 0.83
C ARG A 261 -17.03 -21.14 0.93
N ILE A 262 -15.76 -21.37 1.29
CA ILE A 262 -14.72 -20.33 1.23
C ILE A 262 -14.46 -19.92 -0.24
N LYS A 263 -14.38 -20.89 -1.16
CA LYS A 263 -14.21 -20.66 -2.59
C LYS A 263 -15.40 -19.92 -3.23
N GLU A 264 -16.63 -20.23 -2.83
CA GLU A 264 -17.83 -19.47 -3.25
C GLU A 264 -17.76 -18.01 -2.82
N LEU A 265 -17.34 -17.73 -1.57
CA LEU A 265 -17.16 -16.36 -1.08
C LEU A 265 -16.04 -15.63 -1.84
N PHE A 266 -14.96 -16.34 -2.19
CA PHE A 266 -13.92 -15.80 -3.06
C PHE A 266 -14.45 -15.45 -4.45
N ASP A 267 -15.26 -16.31 -5.06
CA ASP A 267 -15.83 -16.06 -6.40
C ASP A 267 -16.78 -14.86 -6.40
N LEU A 268 -17.54 -14.65 -5.31
CA LEU A 268 -18.33 -13.42 -5.12
C LEU A 268 -17.44 -12.17 -4.96
N ALA A 269 -16.33 -12.26 -4.24
CA ALA A 269 -15.37 -11.17 -4.11
C ALA A 269 -14.70 -10.83 -5.46
N VAL A 270 -14.33 -11.85 -6.27
CA VAL A 270 -13.81 -11.69 -7.64
C VAL A 270 -14.85 -11.01 -8.54
N GLN A 271 -16.12 -11.45 -8.50
CA GLN A 271 -17.19 -10.82 -9.28
C GLN A 271 -17.39 -9.36 -8.88
N ARG A 272 -17.39 -9.05 -7.58
CA ARG A 272 -17.55 -7.68 -7.08
C ARG A 272 -16.40 -6.77 -7.51
N GLN A 273 -15.15 -7.20 -7.33
CA GLN A 273 -13.96 -6.44 -7.71
C GLN A 273 -13.88 -6.26 -9.24
N THR A 274 -14.22 -7.29 -10.01
CA THR A 274 -14.30 -7.20 -11.48
C THR A 274 -15.34 -6.16 -11.92
N LYS A 275 -16.49 -6.08 -11.24
CA LYS A 275 -17.49 -5.05 -11.48
C LYS A 275 -16.97 -3.66 -11.13
N GLU A 276 -16.41 -3.44 -9.95
CA GLU A 276 -15.85 -2.15 -9.54
C GLU A 276 -14.77 -1.65 -10.52
N MET A 277 -13.83 -2.52 -10.90
CA MET A 277 -12.84 -2.24 -11.93
C MET A 277 -13.49 -1.83 -13.26
N THR A 278 -14.51 -2.58 -13.71
CA THR A 278 -15.20 -2.34 -14.98
C THR A 278 -16.03 -1.05 -14.97
N ASP A 279 -16.68 -0.73 -13.86
CA ASP A 279 -17.49 0.48 -13.71
C ASP A 279 -16.57 1.72 -13.75
N ASN A 280 -15.46 1.71 -12.99
CA ASN A 280 -14.52 2.82 -12.92
C ASN A 280 -13.84 3.13 -14.26
N ILE A 281 -13.29 2.13 -14.98
CA ILE A 281 -12.65 2.38 -16.30
C ILE A 281 -13.63 2.89 -17.39
N ASN A 282 -14.94 2.76 -17.15
CA ASN A 282 -16.00 3.27 -18.02
C ASN A 282 -16.66 4.54 -17.46
N GLY A 283 -16.07 5.21 -16.47
CA GLY A 283 -16.53 6.50 -15.95
C GLY A 283 -17.76 6.42 -15.04
N TYR A 284 -18.06 5.25 -14.49
CA TYR A 284 -19.12 5.05 -13.48
C TYR A 284 -18.58 5.01 -12.04
N GLY A 285 -17.33 5.43 -11.84
CA GLY A 285 -16.72 5.64 -10.53
C GLY A 285 -17.42 6.77 -9.74
N ILE A 286 -17.30 6.73 -8.41
CA ILE A 286 -17.97 7.71 -7.54
C ILE A 286 -17.03 8.82 -7.07
N ASP A 287 -15.72 8.60 -7.04
CA ASP A 287 -14.78 9.48 -6.36
C ASP A 287 -14.59 10.80 -7.11
N ASN A 288 -14.32 10.75 -8.41
CA ASN A 288 -14.28 11.96 -9.24
C ASN A 288 -15.62 12.71 -9.27
N HIS A 289 -16.74 11.99 -9.25
CA HIS A 289 -18.08 12.59 -9.25
C HIS A 289 -18.37 13.32 -7.93
N LEU A 290 -18.10 12.69 -6.78
CA LEU A 290 -18.25 13.31 -5.47
C LEU A 290 -17.30 14.50 -5.29
N MET A 291 -16.06 14.39 -5.78
CA MET A 291 -15.11 15.51 -5.82
C MET A 291 -15.63 16.68 -6.67
N GLY A 292 -16.17 16.39 -7.86
CA GLY A 292 -16.77 17.38 -8.75
C GLY A 292 -17.95 18.11 -8.11
N LEU A 293 -18.87 17.37 -7.46
CA LEU A 293 -20.00 17.95 -6.73
C LEU A 293 -19.55 18.86 -5.58
N ARG A 294 -18.49 18.47 -4.85
CA ARG A 294 -17.91 19.28 -3.77
C ARG A 294 -17.33 20.60 -4.28
N TYR A 295 -16.58 20.56 -5.39
CA TYR A 295 -16.01 21.77 -5.99
C TYR A 295 -17.07 22.65 -6.67
N ALA A 296 -18.12 22.07 -7.27
CA ALA A 296 -19.22 22.83 -7.85
C ALA A 296 -19.96 23.67 -6.81
N ALA A 297 -20.23 23.11 -5.62
CA ALA A 297 -20.81 23.87 -4.50
C ALA A 297 -19.88 25.02 -4.05
N GLN A 298 -18.58 24.76 -3.95
CA GLN A 298 -17.57 25.76 -3.60
C GLN A 298 -17.48 26.90 -4.64
N GLU A 299 -17.51 26.58 -5.94
CA GLU A 299 -17.46 27.54 -7.04
C GLU A 299 -18.73 28.39 -7.12
N ALA A 300 -19.90 27.79 -6.86
CA ALA A 300 -21.18 28.50 -6.74
C ALA A 300 -21.26 29.43 -5.51
N GLY A 301 -20.30 29.34 -4.56
CA GLY A 301 -20.35 30.05 -3.30
C GLY A 301 -21.41 29.52 -2.33
N GLU A 302 -21.90 28.30 -2.55
CA GLU A 302 -22.89 27.64 -1.71
C GLU A 302 -22.24 27.00 -0.47
N PRO A 303 -23.00 26.81 0.62
CA PRO A 303 -22.53 25.99 1.75
C PRO A 303 -22.18 24.58 1.28
N ILE A 304 -21.02 24.08 1.71
CA ILE A 304 -20.58 22.71 1.39
C ILE A 304 -21.62 21.71 1.93
N PRO A 305 -22.23 20.86 1.07
CA PRO A 305 -23.25 19.90 1.51
C PRO A 305 -22.78 18.97 2.62
N ASP A 306 -23.66 18.70 3.59
CA ASP A 306 -23.36 17.95 4.83
C ASP A 306 -22.60 16.65 4.60
N ILE A 307 -22.92 15.92 3.51
CA ILE A 307 -22.26 14.68 3.10
C ILE A 307 -20.73 14.80 3.02
N PHE A 308 -20.18 15.95 2.62
CA PHE A 308 -18.73 16.16 2.52
C PHE A 308 -18.07 16.53 3.86
N THR A 309 -18.87 16.87 4.87
CA THR A 309 -18.40 17.13 6.24
C THR A 309 -18.54 15.91 7.17
N ASP A 310 -19.38 14.95 6.77
CA ASP A 310 -19.69 13.72 7.49
C ASP A 310 -18.43 12.88 7.79
N GLN A 311 -18.43 12.21 8.94
CA GLN A 311 -17.32 11.38 9.37
C GLN A 311 -17.09 10.17 8.46
N ALA A 312 -18.14 9.62 7.85
CA ALA A 312 -18.04 8.56 6.86
C ALA A 312 -17.29 9.04 5.60
N TYR A 313 -17.55 10.27 5.12
CA TYR A 313 -16.83 10.83 3.98
C TYR A 313 -15.34 11.03 4.28
N LYS A 314 -14.99 11.42 5.51
CA LYS A 314 -13.57 11.45 5.96
C LYS A 314 -12.95 10.06 5.97
N ILE A 315 -13.64 9.07 6.51
CA ILE A 315 -13.15 7.68 6.60
C ILE A 315 -12.93 7.06 5.20
N VAL A 316 -13.86 7.24 4.26
CA VAL A 316 -13.72 6.65 2.90
C VAL A 316 -12.63 7.33 2.06
N ASN A 317 -12.20 8.55 2.40
CA ASN A 317 -11.09 9.24 1.75
C ASN A 317 -9.76 9.12 2.51
N HIS A 318 -9.74 8.41 3.65
CA HIS A 318 -8.52 8.10 4.39
C HIS A 318 -7.92 6.78 3.88
N PHE A 319 -7.20 6.85 2.77
CA PHE A 319 -6.69 5.67 2.06
C PHE A 319 -5.47 5.03 2.75
N ALA A 320 -5.71 4.30 3.85
CA ALA A 320 -4.67 3.56 4.58
C ALA A 320 -4.05 2.39 3.79
N LEU A 321 -4.58 2.08 2.60
CA LEU A 321 -3.90 1.26 1.60
C LEU A 321 -4.05 1.94 0.23
N SER A 322 -2.95 2.39 -0.36
CA SER A 322 -2.91 3.00 -1.68
C SER A 322 -2.13 2.09 -2.63
N THR A 323 -2.73 1.73 -3.77
CA THR A 323 -2.22 0.68 -4.65
C THR A 323 -2.27 1.09 -6.12
N SER A 324 -1.42 0.47 -6.93
CA SER A 324 -1.44 0.66 -8.37
C SER A 324 -0.75 -0.48 -9.12
N GLN A 325 -1.44 -1.01 -10.11
CA GLN A 325 -0.82 -1.86 -11.12
C GLN A 325 0.07 -1.04 -12.07
N VAL A 326 1.26 -1.54 -12.36
CA VAL A 326 1.97 -1.22 -13.61
C VAL A 326 2.29 -2.52 -14.34
N THR A 327 2.24 -2.52 -15.67
CA THR A 327 2.73 -3.65 -16.47
C THR A 327 3.97 -3.19 -17.22
N SER A 328 5.12 -3.76 -16.87
CA SER A 328 6.38 -3.60 -17.59
C SER A 328 6.80 -4.96 -18.17
N LYS A 329 7.51 -4.95 -19.30
CA LYS A 329 8.16 -6.18 -19.82
C LYS A 329 9.42 -6.50 -19.02
N ASN A 330 10.05 -5.47 -18.49
CA ASN A 330 11.33 -5.50 -17.79
C ASN A 330 11.16 -5.84 -16.30
N GLU A 331 12.27 -6.06 -15.61
CA GLU A 331 12.31 -6.26 -14.15
C GLU A 331 12.17 -4.93 -13.38
N ALA A 332 11.26 -4.06 -13.82
CA ALA A 332 11.05 -2.74 -13.23
C ALA A 332 10.50 -2.86 -11.80
N ILE A 333 11.25 -2.34 -10.84
CA ILE A 333 10.78 -1.98 -9.50
C ILE A 333 10.17 -0.58 -9.59
N ILE A 334 8.96 -0.42 -9.07
CA ILE A 334 8.19 0.82 -9.11
C ILE A 334 7.57 1.03 -7.74
N GLY A 335 7.64 2.22 -7.15
CA GLY A 335 7.11 2.49 -5.81
C GLY A 335 6.83 3.97 -5.58
N TYR A 336 6.20 4.25 -4.44
CA TYR A 336 5.90 5.58 -3.89
C TYR A 336 5.65 5.43 -2.39
N GLY A 337 5.75 6.51 -1.60
CA GLY A 337 5.38 6.51 -0.19
C GLY A 337 3.85 6.38 0.05
N PRO A 338 3.39 6.05 1.27
CA PRO A 338 1.98 6.06 1.63
C PRO A 338 1.33 7.44 1.47
N VAL A 339 0.02 7.48 1.21
CA VAL A 339 -0.76 8.73 1.06
C VAL A 339 -1.36 9.25 2.37
N VAL A 340 -1.26 8.47 3.45
CA VAL A 340 -1.62 8.85 4.83
C VAL A 340 -0.56 8.32 5.81
N PRO A 341 -0.30 8.98 6.95
CA PRO A 341 0.78 8.59 7.86
C PRO A 341 0.69 7.15 8.38
N ASP A 342 -0.52 6.64 8.60
CA ASP A 342 -0.78 5.30 9.13
C ASP A 342 -1.16 4.26 8.06
N GLY A 343 -0.76 4.52 6.81
CA GLY A 343 -1.09 3.69 5.67
C GLY A 343 0.10 2.97 5.03
N TYR A 344 -0.20 2.24 3.96
CA TYR A 344 0.77 1.61 3.07
C TYR A 344 0.64 2.13 1.64
N GLY A 345 1.77 2.31 0.95
CA GLY A 345 1.81 2.33 -0.51
C GLY A 345 2.14 0.92 -1.02
N CYS A 346 1.49 0.47 -2.10
CA CYS A 346 1.78 -0.83 -2.72
C CYS A 346 1.61 -0.79 -4.24
N ALA A 347 2.70 -0.46 -4.93
CA ALA A 347 2.79 -0.61 -6.37
C ALA A 347 3.20 -2.04 -6.75
N TYR A 348 2.70 -2.58 -7.86
CA TYR A 348 3.02 -3.94 -8.30
C TYR A 348 3.20 -4.07 -9.81
N ASN A 349 4.20 -4.87 -10.21
CA ASN A 349 4.54 -5.19 -11.60
C ASN A 349 4.20 -6.65 -11.94
N MET A 350 3.32 -6.85 -12.92
CA MET A 350 2.83 -8.18 -13.34
C MET A 350 3.63 -8.82 -14.48
N ARG A 351 4.66 -9.58 -14.11
CA ARG A 351 5.60 -10.21 -15.05
C ARG A 351 5.08 -11.54 -15.58
N ASN A 352 5.83 -12.15 -16.51
CA ASN A 352 5.53 -13.49 -17.04
C ASN A 352 5.95 -14.60 -16.05
N ASN A 353 6.97 -14.33 -15.22
CA ASN A 353 7.58 -15.31 -14.30
C ASN A 353 7.32 -14.98 -12.83
N GLY A 354 6.27 -14.20 -12.52
CA GLY A 354 5.96 -13.78 -11.16
C GLY A 354 5.44 -12.35 -11.05
N PHE A 355 5.58 -11.77 -9.86
CA PHE A 355 5.18 -10.41 -9.52
C PHE A 355 6.30 -9.72 -8.73
N ILE A 356 6.46 -8.41 -8.90
CA ILE A 356 7.27 -7.56 -8.02
C ILE A 356 6.30 -6.63 -7.29
N PHE A 357 6.36 -6.57 -5.96
CA PHE A 357 5.62 -5.62 -5.15
C PHE A 357 6.60 -4.68 -4.44
N SER A 358 6.33 -3.38 -4.48
CA SER A 358 7.04 -2.39 -3.67
C SER A 358 6.09 -1.92 -2.58
N VAL A 359 6.27 -2.43 -1.38
CA VAL A 359 5.46 -2.07 -0.21
C VAL A 359 6.20 -0.95 0.53
N SER A 360 5.54 0.18 0.75
CA SER A 360 6.04 1.29 1.54
C SER A 360 5.16 1.54 2.78
N ALA A 361 5.77 2.07 3.83
CA ALA A 361 5.13 2.52 5.06
C ALA A 361 5.93 3.69 5.67
N PHE A 362 5.46 4.27 6.77
CA PHE A 362 6.25 5.20 7.58
C PHE A 362 6.65 4.57 8.92
N HIS A 363 7.90 4.73 9.35
CA HIS A 363 8.40 4.22 10.63
C HIS A 363 7.77 4.95 11.84
N SER A 364 7.37 6.20 11.65
CA SER A 364 6.79 7.13 12.63
C SER A 364 5.42 6.71 13.16
N ASP A 365 4.54 6.16 12.32
CA ASP A 365 3.27 5.59 12.77
C ASP A 365 3.51 4.42 13.75
N GLY A 366 4.50 3.58 13.43
CA GLY A 366 4.98 2.54 14.31
C GLY A 366 4.04 1.37 14.55
N ARG A 367 2.88 1.33 13.88
CA ARG A 367 1.92 0.22 13.81
C ARG A 367 1.98 -0.46 12.44
N THR A 368 2.27 0.31 11.38
CA THR A 368 2.67 -0.16 10.05
C THR A 368 4.07 -0.79 10.06
N ASN A 369 4.33 -1.69 9.10
CA ASN A 369 5.69 -2.16 8.77
C ASN A 369 5.73 -2.84 7.39
N ALA A 370 6.53 -2.31 6.47
CA ALA A 370 6.56 -2.75 5.08
C ALA A 370 7.02 -4.21 4.93
N THR A 371 8.13 -4.58 5.58
CA THR A 371 8.69 -5.95 5.54
C THR A 371 7.70 -7.01 6.00
N ARG A 372 7.01 -6.78 7.12
CA ARG A 372 6.04 -7.74 7.66
C ARG A 372 4.75 -7.76 6.83
N PHE A 373 4.33 -6.65 6.25
CA PHE A 373 3.21 -6.62 5.29
C PHE A 373 3.57 -7.44 4.05
N ALA A 374 4.77 -7.27 3.48
CA ALA A 374 5.28 -8.05 2.36
C ALA A 374 5.36 -9.57 2.67
N GLN A 375 5.88 -9.97 3.83
CA GLN A 375 5.87 -11.38 4.27
C GLN A 375 4.44 -11.94 4.42
N THR A 376 3.49 -11.10 4.88
CA THR A 376 2.08 -11.50 5.01
C THR A 376 1.41 -11.59 3.63
N LEU A 377 1.82 -10.77 2.66
CA LEU A 377 1.37 -10.80 1.27
C LEU A 377 1.84 -12.07 0.56
N GLU A 378 3.12 -12.42 0.71
CA GLU A 378 3.68 -13.67 0.20
C GLU A 378 2.90 -14.90 0.69
N GLN A 379 2.58 -14.96 1.99
CA GLN A 379 1.75 -16.04 2.55
C GLN A 379 0.29 -15.99 2.09
N SER A 380 -0.27 -14.79 1.90
CA SER A 380 -1.65 -14.63 1.40
C SER A 380 -1.76 -15.13 -0.05
N LEU A 381 -0.78 -14.81 -0.90
CA LEU A 381 -0.66 -15.31 -2.27
C LEU A 381 -0.53 -16.84 -2.32
N ARG A 382 0.26 -17.45 -1.43
CA ARG A 382 0.37 -18.92 -1.28
C ARG A 382 -0.95 -19.57 -0.87
N ASP A 383 -1.61 -19.03 0.16
CA ASP A 383 -2.84 -19.62 0.70
C ASP A 383 -4.02 -19.48 -0.28
N MET A 384 -4.07 -18.38 -1.04
CA MET A 384 -5.03 -18.19 -2.14
C MET A 384 -4.80 -19.19 -3.28
N ALA A 385 -3.55 -19.43 -3.68
CA ALA A 385 -3.25 -20.45 -4.69
C ALA A 385 -3.64 -21.85 -4.20
N SER A 386 -3.31 -22.21 -2.95
CA SER A 386 -3.70 -23.52 -2.38
C SER A 386 -5.23 -23.71 -2.30
N MET A 387 -5.99 -22.66 -2.03
CA MET A 387 -7.46 -22.69 -2.10
C MET A 387 -7.96 -22.97 -3.53
N LEU A 388 -7.35 -22.33 -4.54
CA LEU A 388 -7.71 -22.52 -5.94
C LEU A 388 -7.39 -23.94 -6.44
N ASP A 389 -6.18 -24.46 -6.19
CA ASP A 389 -5.77 -25.81 -6.62
C ASP A 389 -6.67 -26.91 -6.05
N ARG A 390 -7.00 -26.83 -4.75
CA ARG A 390 -7.89 -27.79 -4.08
C ARG A 390 -9.29 -27.83 -4.69
N SER A 391 -9.75 -26.72 -5.28
CA SER A 391 -11.07 -26.64 -5.93
C SER A 391 -11.09 -27.29 -7.32
N ASN A 392 -9.94 -27.42 -7.99
CA ASN A 392 -9.82 -28.03 -9.33
C ASN A 392 -9.57 -29.55 -9.30
N GLN A 393 -9.31 -30.16 -8.15
CA GLN A 393 -9.03 -31.60 -8.01
C GLN A 393 -10.28 -32.48 -7.83
N ARG A 394 -11.41 -32.10 -8.44
CA ARG A 394 -12.70 -32.82 -8.37
C ARG A 394 -13.42 -32.88 -9.70
#